data_AF-A0AAP6BGB9-F1
#
_entry.id   AF-A0AAP6BGB9-F1
#
_cell.length_a   1.000
_cell.length_b   1.000
_cell.length_c   1.000
_cell.angle_alpha   90.00
_cell.angle_beta   90.00
_cell.angle_gamma   90.00
#
_symmetry.space_group_name_H-M   'P 1'
#
loop_
_entity.id
_entity.type
_entity.pdbx_description
1 polymer ?
#
loop_
_entity_poly.entity_id
_entity_poly.type
_entity_poly.pdbx_seq_one_letter_code
_entity_poly.pdbx_strand_id
1 'polypeptide(L)'
;MSEWGVALIAAGSAVAGSIVTGWYARGAGIRQAEAARHAGDRQAEALLESVRITVRADAEQRARAERRRVYAEFLAAAEARILTERTGRGGAEDEAAFQRALGLILLEGPAPVAEAARGIAGALRGHVSPDELEGAKSAFIGAAREASGGTG
;
A
#
# COMPACT_ATOMS: atom_id res chain seq x y z
N MET A 1 -37.01 75.81 8.83
CA MET A 1 -36.90 74.36 9.12
C MET A 1 -35.97 74.25 10.32
N SER A 2 -36.47 73.80 11.49
CA SER A 2 -35.69 73.86 12.74
C SER A 2 -34.57 72.83 12.75
N GLU A 3 -33.42 73.19 13.33
CA GLU A 3 -32.26 72.30 13.53
C GLU A 3 -32.65 70.97 14.21
N TRP A 4 -33.68 71.00 15.06
CA TRP A 4 -34.30 69.84 15.69
C TRP A 4 -34.91 68.84 14.70
N GLY A 5 -35.50 69.30 13.58
CA GLY A 5 -36.05 68.43 12.55
C GLY A 5 -34.98 67.69 11.74
N VAL A 6 -33.87 68.38 11.44
CA VAL A 6 -32.71 67.78 10.75
C VAL A 6 -32.03 66.74 11.66
N ALA A 7 -31.87 67.05 12.95
CA ALA A 7 -31.30 66.13 13.93
C ALA A 7 -32.12 64.83 14.08
N LEU A 8 -33.46 64.93 14.11
CA LEU A 8 -34.34 63.76 14.20
C LEU A 8 -34.27 62.86 12.96
N ILE A 9 -34.24 63.46 11.76
CA ILE A 9 -34.10 62.70 10.50
C ILE A 9 -32.72 62.03 10.42
N ALA A 10 -31.66 62.72 10.84
CA ALA A 10 -30.31 62.18 10.87
C ALA A 10 -30.18 61.00 11.87
N ALA A 11 -30.71 61.17 13.08
CA ALA A 11 -30.74 60.11 14.09
C ALA A 11 -31.56 58.89 13.63
N GLY A 12 -32.73 59.11 13.04
CA GLY A 12 -33.56 58.03 12.48
C GLY A 12 -32.89 57.28 11.33
N SER A 13 -32.20 58.01 10.44
CA SER A 13 -31.47 57.41 9.31
C SER A 13 -30.28 56.56 9.78
N ALA A 14 -29.57 56.97 10.83
CA ALA A 14 -28.46 56.19 11.41
C ALA A 14 -28.95 54.88 12.06
N VAL A 15 -30.06 54.92 12.80
CA VAL A 15 -30.67 53.72 13.38
C VAL A 15 -31.17 52.78 12.28
N ALA A 16 -31.88 53.29 11.28
CA ALA A 16 -32.34 52.47 10.15
C ALA A 16 -31.17 51.85 9.37
N GLY A 17 -30.12 52.64 9.08
CA GLY A 17 -28.91 52.17 8.40
C GLY A 17 -28.16 51.09 9.18
N SER A 18 -28.04 51.23 10.50
CA SER A 18 -27.37 50.24 11.35
C SER A 18 -28.11 48.90 11.41
N ILE A 19 -29.45 48.91 11.46
CA ILE A 19 -30.28 47.69 11.45
C ILE A 19 -30.13 46.94 10.12
N VAL A 20 -30.23 47.67 9.00
CA VAL A 20 -30.08 47.10 7.65
C VAL A 20 -28.69 46.48 7.49
N THR A 21 -27.65 47.21 7.88
CA THR A 21 -26.26 46.73 7.81
C THR A 21 -26.04 45.50 8.68
N GLY A 22 -26.56 45.48 9.91
CA GLY A 22 -26.47 44.34 10.82
C GLY A 22 -27.18 43.09 10.30
N TRP A 23 -28.34 43.24 9.66
CA TRP A 23 -29.07 42.12 9.05
C TRP A 23 -28.32 41.50 7.87
N TYR A 24 -27.80 42.34 6.96
CA TYR A 24 -26.99 41.85 5.84
C TYR A 24 -25.69 41.19 6.31
N ALA A 25 -25.01 41.75 7.30
CA ALA A 25 -23.81 41.15 7.89
C ALA A 25 -24.10 39.78 8.52
N ARG A 26 -25.22 39.65 9.24
CA ARG A 26 -25.65 38.36 9.83
C ARG A 26 -26.02 37.33 8.76
N GLY A 27 -26.78 37.74 7.74
CA GLY A 27 -27.17 36.85 6.63
C GLY A 27 -25.98 36.40 5.79
N ALA A 28 -25.00 37.28 5.56
CA ALA A 28 -23.74 36.95 4.90
C ALA A 28 -22.90 35.97 5.75
N GLY A 29 -22.81 36.20 7.06
CA GLY A 29 -22.07 35.33 7.99
C GLY A 29 -22.66 33.91 8.08
N ILE A 30 -23.98 33.76 8.11
CA ILE A 30 -24.63 32.44 8.13
C ILE A 30 -24.36 31.67 6.84
N ARG A 31 -24.53 32.31 5.67
CA ARG A 31 -24.25 31.68 4.37
C ARG A 31 -22.77 31.33 4.19
N GLN A 32 -21.87 32.18 4.69
CA GLN A 32 -20.44 31.92 4.65
C GLN A 32 -20.04 30.78 5.59
N ALA A 33 -20.68 30.66 6.75
CA ALA A 33 -20.47 29.54 7.67
C ALA A 33 -20.99 28.21 7.10
N GLU A 34 -22.14 28.18 6.42
CA GLU A 34 -22.64 27.00 5.71
C GLU A 34 -21.75 26.61 4.53
N ALA A 35 -21.31 27.57 3.71
CA ALA A 35 -20.39 27.33 2.62
C ALA A 35 -19.03 26.80 3.11
N ALA A 36 -18.51 27.35 4.22
CA ALA A 36 -17.28 26.90 4.85
C ALA A 36 -17.40 25.50 5.46
N ARG A 37 -18.56 25.17 6.08
CA ARG A 37 -18.84 23.81 6.57
C ARG A 37 -18.92 22.81 5.42
N HIS A 38 -19.68 23.12 4.38
CA HIS A 38 -19.82 22.24 3.23
C HIS A 38 -18.51 22.06 2.45
N ALA A 39 -17.69 23.12 2.34
CA ALA A 39 -16.34 23.01 1.81
C ALA A 39 -15.42 22.20 2.72
N GLY A 40 -15.52 22.38 4.05
CA GLY A 40 -14.78 21.63 5.06
C GLY A 40 -15.12 20.13 5.06
N ASP A 41 -16.40 19.78 4.96
CA ASP A 41 -16.86 18.39 4.89
C ASP A 41 -16.32 17.69 3.64
N ARG A 42 -16.34 18.39 2.49
CA ARG A 42 -15.74 17.87 1.25
C ARG A 42 -14.23 17.75 1.32
N GLN A 43 -13.54 18.66 2.01
CA GLN A 43 -12.10 18.56 2.25
C GLN A 43 -11.77 17.39 3.19
N ALA A 44 -12.57 17.18 4.25
CA ALA A 44 -12.40 16.05 5.15
C ALA A 44 -12.57 14.71 4.43
N GLU A 45 -13.58 14.57 3.58
CA GLU A 45 -13.79 13.35 2.78
C GLU A 45 -12.63 13.10 1.81
N ALA A 46 -12.16 14.15 1.12
CA ALA A 46 -11.01 14.04 0.21
C ALA A 46 -9.74 13.60 0.94
N LEU A 47 -9.51 14.09 2.17
CA LEU A 47 -8.39 13.67 3.01
C LEU A 47 -8.52 12.21 3.45
N LEU A 48 -9.72 11.77 3.87
CA LEU A 48 -9.95 10.39 4.27
C LEU A 48 -9.74 9.42 3.11
N GLU A 49 -10.21 9.77 1.90
CA GLU A 49 -9.98 8.96 0.71
C GLU A 49 -8.51 8.90 0.33
N SER A 50 -7.79 10.03 0.39
CA SER A 50 -6.34 10.06 0.17
C SER A 50 -5.60 9.15 1.16
N VAL A 51 -5.92 9.22 2.45
CA VAL A 51 -5.33 8.34 3.48
C VAL A 51 -5.66 6.87 3.18
N ARG A 52 -6.90 6.56 2.80
CA ARG A 52 -7.32 5.20 2.45
C ARG A 52 -6.54 4.64 1.27
N ILE A 53 -6.35 5.44 0.21
CA ILE A 53 -5.53 5.08 -0.94
C ILE A 53 -4.08 4.84 -0.50
N THR A 54 -3.50 5.74 0.30
CA THR A 54 -2.11 5.62 0.76
C THR A 54 -1.91 4.38 1.63
N VAL A 55 -2.81 4.10 2.58
CA VAL A 55 -2.72 2.92 3.45
C VAL A 55 -2.81 1.63 2.63
N ARG A 56 -3.70 1.59 1.62
CA ARG A 56 -3.79 0.43 0.72
C ARG A 56 -2.51 0.26 -0.11
N ALA A 57 -2.00 1.34 -0.70
CA ALA A 57 -0.77 1.29 -1.48
C ALA A 57 0.43 0.82 -0.65
N ASP A 58 0.56 1.31 0.59
CA ASP A 58 1.59 0.88 1.54
C ASP A 58 1.43 -0.61 1.93
N ALA A 59 0.20 -1.06 2.23
CA ALA A 59 -0.06 -2.47 2.52
C ALA A 59 0.31 -3.38 1.35
N GLU A 60 -0.02 -3.00 0.11
CA GLU A 60 0.37 -3.76 -1.08
C GLU A 60 1.89 -3.76 -1.29
N GLN A 61 2.56 -2.62 -1.06
CA GLN A 61 4.01 -2.54 -1.18
C GLN A 61 4.72 -3.42 -0.15
N ARG A 62 4.22 -3.45 1.10
CA ARG A 62 4.71 -4.36 2.14
C ARG A 62 4.48 -5.82 1.77
N ALA A 63 3.30 -6.17 1.27
CA ALA A 63 3.02 -7.53 0.81
C ALA A 63 3.96 -7.97 -0.34
N ARG A 64 4.26 -7.06 -1.29
CA ARG A 64 5.25 -7.32 -2.35
C ARG A 64 6.66 -7.49 -1.80
N ALA A 65 7.06 -6.68 -0.83
CA ALA A 65 8.37 -6.79 -0.20
C ALA A 65 8.52 -8.12 0.56
N GLU A 66 7.48 -8.53 1.28
CA GLU A 66 7.47 -9.79 2.02
C GLU A 66 7.55 -11.00 1.07
N ARG A 67 6.79 -11.00 -0.04
CA ARG A 67 6.91 -12.06 -1.05
C ARG A 67 8.32 -12.17 -1.62
N ARG A 68 8.95 -11.04 -1.97
CA ARG A 68 10.35 -11.03 -2.46
C ARG A 68 11.31 -11.60 -1.43
N ARG A 69 11.10 -11.29 -0.15
CA ARG A 69 11.90 -11.84 0.95
C ARG A 69 11.75 -13.36 1.04
N VAL A 70 10.51 -13.88 1.05
CA VAL A 70 10.26 -15.33 1.10
C VAL A 70 10.90 -16.06 -0.09
N TYR A 71 10.78 -15.51 -1.30
CA TYR A 71 11.41 -16.12 -2.48
C TYR A 71 12.94 -16.11 -2.41
N ALA A 72 13.53 -15.04 -1.87
CA ALA A 72 14.98 -14.95 -1.66
C ALA A 72 15.46 -15.93 -0.58
N GLU A 73 14.72 -16.08 0.53
CA GLU A 73 15.02 -17.02 1.60
C GLU A 73 14.97 -18.47 1.10
N PHE A 74 13.98 -18.83 0.28
CA PHE A 74 13.92 -20.13 -0.37
C PHE A 74 15.09 -20.37 -1.31
N LEU A 75 15.43 -19.40 -2.17
CA LEU A 75 16.55 -19.55 -3.10
C LEU A 75 17.87 -19.72 -2.35
N ALA A 76 18.09 -18.95 -1.28
CA ALA A 76 19.26 -19.09 -0.42
C ALA A 76 19.33 -20.49 0.24
N ALA A 77 18.22 -21.00 0.75
CA ALA A 77 18.15 -22.34 1.32
C ALA A 77 18.41 -23.43 0.27
N ALA A 78 17.88 -23.27 -0.95
CA ALA A 78 18.16 -24.16 -2.06
C ALA A 78 19.65 -24.15 -2.43
N GLU A 79 20.29 -22.98 -2.51
CA GLU A 79 21.72 -22.88 -2.82
C GLU A 79 22.61 -23.50 -1.73
N ALA A 80 22.28 -23.30 -0.46
CA ALA A 80 22.96 -23.96 0.65
C ALA A 80 22.85 -25.49 0.54
N ARG A 81 21.67 -26.00 0.16
CA ARG A 81 21.45 -27.43 -0.04
C ARG A 81 22.23 -27.99 -1.24
N ILE A 82 22.29 -27.24 -2.35
CA ILE A 82 23.09 -27.60 -3.54
C ILE A 82 24.58 -27.65 -3.19
N LEU A 83 25.07 -26.66 -2.44
CA LEU A 83 26.46 -26.63 -1.99
C LEU A 83 26.78 -27.81 -1.06
N THR A 84 25.84 -28.16 -0.19
CA THR A 84 25.93 -29.33 0.69
C THR A 84 26.09 -30.63 -0.11
N GLU A 85 25.27 -30.84 -1.16
CA GLU A 85 25.40 -32.04 -2.00
C GLU A 85 26.75 -32.10 -2.72
N ARG A 86 27.22 -30.96 -3.23
CA ARG A 86 28.47 -30.91 -4.00
C ARG A 86 29.72 -31.08 -3.14
N THR A 87 29.69 -30.58 -1.90
CA THR A 87 30.89 -30.51 -1.05
C THR A 87 30.88 -31.51 0.09
N GLY A 88 29.73 -32.11 0.39
CA GLY A 88 29.52 -32.93 1.58
C GLY A 88 29.65 -32.16 2.90
N ARG A 89 29.74 -30.81 2.85
CA ARG A 89 29.83 -29.93 4.02
C ARG A 89 28.57 -29.07 4.10
N GLY A 90 27.94 -29.06 5.27
CA GLY A 90 26.52 -28.70 5.39
C GLY A 90 25.70 -29.98 5.51
N GLY A 91 24.49 -29.91 6.06
CA GLY A 91 23.80 -31.14 6.49
C GLY A 91 22.34 -30.95 6.84
N ALA A 92 21.88 -31.65 7.88
CA ALA A 92 20.47 -31.71 8.27
C ALA A 92 19.83 -30.32 8.49
N GLU A 93 20.62 -29.31 8.85
CA GLU A 93 20.15 -27.94 9.02
C GLU A 93 19.78 -27.28 7.69
N ASP A 94 20.60 -27.45 6.64
CA ASP A 94 20.34 -26.92 5.29
C ASP A 94 19.13 -27.61 4.66
N GLU A 95 19.00 -28.94 4.85
CA GLU A 95 17.81 -29.68 4.43
C GLU A 95 16.55 -29.18 5.17
N ALA A 96 16.62 -29.02 6.48
CA ALA A 96 15.48 -28.53 7.26
C ALA A 96 15.09 -27.09 6.88
N ALA A 97 16.07 -26.22 6.62
CA ALA A 97 15.83 -24.86 6.14
C ALA A 97 15.16 -24.86 4.76
N PHE A 98 15.66 -25.69 3.84
CA PHE A 98 15.09 -25.86 2.51
C PHE A 98 13.64 -26.37 2.57
N GLN A 99 13.36 -27.41 3.36
CA GLN A 99 12.01 -27.96 3.49
C GLN A 99 11.02 -26.97 4.12
N ARG A 100 11.45 -26.17 5.11
CA ARG A 100 10.60 -25.11 5.69
C ARG A 100 10.27 -24.03 4.66
N ALA A 101 11.27 -23.55 3.93
CA ALA A 101 11.07 -22.53 2.91
C ALA A 101 10.20 -23.04 1.74
N LEU A 102 10.37 -24.31 1.34
CA LEU A 102 9.51 -24.97 0.36
C LEU A 102 8.07 -25.05 0.86
N GLY A 103 7.85 -25.48 2.11
CA GLY A 103 6.52 -25.56 2.71
C GLY A 103 5.79 -24.22 2.70
N LEU A 104 6.49 -23.13 3.01
CA LEU A 104 5.93 -21.77 2.94
C LEU A 104 5.50 -21.39 1.52
N ILE A 105 6.33 -21.67 0.51
CA ILE A 105 5.98 -21.39 -0.90
C ILE A 105 4.81 -22.25 -1.35
N LEU A 106 4.72 -23.51 -0.93
CA LEU A 106 3.62 -24.38 -1.30
C LEU A 106 2.28 -23.97 -0.66
N LEU A 107 2.33 -23.39 0.54
CA LEU A 107 1.13 -22.96 1.25
C LEU A 107 0.61 -21.61 0.75
N GLU A 108 1.50 -20.63 0.57
CA GLU A 108 1.15 -19.22 0.37
C GLU A 108 1.51 -18.70 -1.03
N GLY A 109 2.32 -19.44 -1.78
CA GLY A 109 2.83 -19.02 -3.08
C GLY A 109 1.80 -19.18 -4.21
N PRO A 110 1.83 -18.30 -5.23
CA PRO A 110 1.07 -18.52 -6.45
C PRO A 110 1.44 -19.85 -7.11
N ALA A 111 0.48 -20.52 -7.74
CA ALA A 111 0.67 -21.84 -8.33
C ALA A 111 1.92 -21.96 -9.22
N PRO A 112 2.24 -21.01 -10.13
CA PRO A 112 3.45 -21.10 -10.95
C PRO A 112 4.75 -21.12 -10.13
N VAL A 113 4.80 -20.35 -9.03
CA VAL A 113 5.96 -20.30 -8.14
C VAL A 113 6.09 -21.60 -7.34
N ALA A 114 4.96 -22.12 -6.86
CA ALA A 114 4.90 -23.40 -6.15
C ALA A 114 5.35 -24.57 -7.03
N GLU A 115 4.89 -24.64 -8.29
CA GLU A 115 5.34 -25.66 -9.24
C GLU A 115 6.84 -25.57 -9.52
N ALA A 116 7.37 -24.36 -9.77
CA ALA A 116 8.79 -24.18 -10.01
C ALA A 116 9.65 -24.55 -8.78
N ALA A 117 9.18 -24.24 -7.57
CA ALA A 117 9.84 -24.65 -6.33
C ALA A 117 9.87 -26.17 -6.16
N ARG A 118 8.79 -26.88 -6.52
CA ARG A 118 8.79 -28.36 -6.58
C ARG A 118 9.76 -28.89 -7.62
N GLY A 119 9.94 -28.19 -8.74
CA GLY A 119 10.95 -28.50 -9.75
C GLY A 119 12.36 -28.57 -9.15
N ILE A 120 12.74 -27.57 -8.35
CA ILE A 120 14.04 -27.56 -7.65
C ILE A 120 14.14 -28.73 -6.65
N ALA A 121 13.09 -28.95 -5.85
CA ALA A 121 13.08 -30.06 -4.89
C ALA A 121 13.18 -31.44 -5.56
N GLY A 122 12.52 -31.61 -6.72
CA GLY A 122 12.59 -32.81 -7.55
C GLY A 122 13.99 -33.00 -8.15
N ALA A 123 14.59 -31.94 -8.67
CA ALA A 123 15.94 -31.94 -9.22
C ALA A 123 16.99 -32.36 -8.17
N LEU A 124 16.92 -31.78 -6.97
CA LEU A 124 17.78 -32.13 -5.83
C LEU A 124 17.61 -33.60 -5.43
N ARG A 125 16.37 -34.07 -5.27
CA ARG A 125 16.09 -35.46 -4.89
C ARG A 125 16.51 -36.47 -5.96
N GLY A 126 16.40 -36.08 -7.24
CA GLY A 126 16.76 -36.91 -8.37
C GLY A 126 18.26 -36.91 -8.70
N HIS A 127 19.06 -36.09 -8.01
CA HIS A 127 20.48 -35.88 -8.30
C HIS A 127 20.75 -35.61 -9.80
N VAL A 128 19.90 -34.76 -10.39
CA VAL A 128 19.98 -34.42 -11.81
C VAL A 128 21.26 -33.66 -12.16
N SER A 129 21.51 -33.48 -13.46
CA SER A 129 22.67 -32.72 -13.93
C SER A 129 22.67 -31.27 -13.41
N PRO A 130 23.85 -30.65 -13.22
CA PRO A 130 23.94 -29.25 -12.80
C PRO A 130 23.19 -28.27 -13.72
N ASP A 131 23.14 -28.58 -15.02
CA ASP A 131 22.44 -27.76 -16.02
C ASP A 131 20.92 -27.82 -15.85
N GLU A 132 20.36 -29.01 -15.56
CA GLU A 132 18.93 -29.18 -15.25
C GLU A 132 18.54 -28.46 -13.96
N LEU A 133 19.41 -28.50 -12.95
CA LEU A 133 19.22 -27.81 -11.69
C LEU A 133 19.25 -26.28 -11.88
N GLU A 134 20.16 -25.76 -12.69
CA GLU A 134 20.20 -24.34 -13.04
C GLU A 134 18.98 -23.92 -13.89
N GLY A 135 18.48 -24.82 -14.74
CA GLY A 135 17.22 -24.65 -15.45
C GLY A 135 16.03 -24.53 -14.49
N ALA A 136 15.94 -25.40 -13.48
CA ALA A 136 14.91 -25.35 -12.45
C ALA A 136 14.99 -24.06 -11.61
N LYS A 137 16.20 -23.60 -11.26
CA LYS A 137 16.42 -22.30 -10.61
C LYS A 137 15.96 -21.14 -11.46
N SER A 138 16.31 -21.13 -12.74
CA SER A 138 15.92 -20.09 -13.69
C SER A 138 14.40 -20.01 -13.84
N ALA A 139 13.72 -21.16 -13.91
CA ALA A 139 12.26 -21.23 -13.94
C ALA A 139 11.62 -20.64 -12.68
N PHE A 140 12.17 -20.97 -11.50
CA PHE A 140 11.70 -20.38 -10.23
C PHE A 140 11.89 -18.87 -10.19
N ILE A 141 13.06 -18.36 -10.59
CA ILE A 141 13.33 -16.91 -10.64
C ILE A 141 12.38 -16.21 -11.60
N GLY A 142 12.10 -16.81 -12.76
CA GLY A 142 11.11 -16.31 -13.72
C GLY A 142 9.72 -16.17 -13.10
N ALA A 143 9.19 -17.27 -12.54
CA ALA A 143 7.89 -17.28 -11.88
C ALA A 143 7.82 -16.30 -10.69
N ALA A 144 8.89 -16.21 -9.89
CA ALA A 144 8.98 -15.31 -8.75
C ALA A 144 8.96 -13.83 -9.18
N ARG A 145 9.62 -13.49 -10.30
CA ARG A 145 9.61 -12.15 -10.88
C ARG A 145 8.23 -11.78 -11.39
N GLU A 146 7.56 -12.66 -12.12
CA GLU A 146 6.19 -12.47 -12.61
C GLU A 146 5.19 -12.34 -11.44
N ALA A 147 5.37 -13.10 -10.36
CA ALA A 147 4.53 -12.98 -9.17
C ALA A 147 4.80 -11.71 -8.34
N SER A 148 6.00 -11.13 -8.45
CA SER A 148 6.44 -9.96 -7.68
C SER A 148 6.27 -8.64 -8.43
N GLY A 149 6.36 -8.68 -9.75
CA GLY A 149 6.04 -7.58 -10.65
C GLY A 149 4.64 -7.81 -11.21
N GLY A 150 3.68 -7.00 -10.77
CA GLY A 150 2.45 -6.88 -11.56
C GLY A 150 2.87 -6.49 -12.98
N THR A 151 2.33 -7.19 -13.98
CA THR A 151 2.35 -6.69 -15.36
C THR A 151 2.02 -5.20 -15.33
N GLY A 152 2.88 -4.40 -15.97
CA GLY A 152 2.73 -2.94 -16.02
C GLY A 152 1.38 -2.48 -16.51
#